data_AF-F9P776-F1
#
_entry.id   AF-F9P776-F1
#
_cell.length_a   1.000
_cell.length_b   1.000
_cell.length_c   1.000
_cell.angle_alpha   90.00
_cell.angle_beta   90.00
_cell.angle_gamma   90.00
#
_symmetry.space_group_name_H-M   'P 1'
#
loop_
_entity.id
_entity.type
_entity.pdbx_description
1 polymer ?
#
loop_
_entity_poly.entity_id
_entity_poly.type
_entity_poly.pdbx_seq_one_letter_code
_entity_poly.pdbx_strand_id
1 'polypeptide(L)'
;MDKILLTEEIPVRYELSAVGQEDDYTGQFLWTLRISRLPDERSYVVRDIRAFLKIVEKGDYYQIGKHYYEKMQLAAFDEASQEVIQFLRGLVSYQQDQDASFIFPNAARHLYFPSSLFEEGLNRLMNLPHFRLEYSLYDYDEVFFQDLHAEVGIYDFTVEENSDYFELTITEQNYKILYGGDFIFMEIIFTN
;
A
#
# COMPACT_ATOMS: atom_id res chain seq x y z
N MET A 1 -12.04 40.61 -24.95
CA MET A 1 -10.81 40.57 -24.13
C MET A 1 -11.08 39.57 -23.03
N ASP A 2 -10.79 38.30 -23.31
CA ASP A 2 -10.98 37.22 -22.35
C ASP A 2 -9.88 37.30 -21.30
N LYS A 3 -10.28 37.52 -20.04
CA LYS A 3 -9.42 37.29 -18.90
C LYS A 3 -9.24 35.78 -18.79
N ILE A 4 -8.14 35.27 -19.34
CA ILE A 4 -7.61 33.96 -18.95
C ILE A 4 -7.35 34.07 -17.44
N LEU A 5 -8.17 33.40 -16.65
CA LEU A 5 -7.91 33.16 -15.24
C LEU A 5 -6.60 32.37 -15.19
N LEU A 6 -5.51 33.04 -14.83
CA LEU A 6 -4.29 32.38 -14.38
C LEU A 6 -4.72 31.58 -13.15
N THR A 7 -4.90 30.27 -13.30
CA THR A 7 -5.01 29.36 -12.16
C THR A 7 -3.71 29.51 -11.40
N GLU A 8 -3.76 30.11 -10.21
CA GLU A 8 -2.59 30.16 -9.34
C GLU A 8 -2.17 28.70 -9.06
N GLU A 9 -1.00 28.29 -9.53
CA GLU A 9 -0.45 26.98 -9.22
C GLU A 9 -0.24 26.91 -7.71
N ILE A 10 -1.01 26.05 -7.05
CA ILE A 10 -0.84 25.78 -5.63
C ILE A 10 0.47 24.99 -5.50
N PRO A 11 1.48 25.52 -4.77
CA PRO A 11 2.74 24.80 -4.64
C PRO A 11 2.51 23.51 -3.86
N VAL A 12 3.23 22.46 -4.25
CA VAL A 12 3.28 21.21 -3.50
C VAL A 12 3.87 21.49 -2.11
N ARG A 13 3.16 21.05 -1.07
CA ARG A 13 3.50 21.22 0.34
C ARG A 13 3.52 19.89 1.10
N TYR A 14 2.88 18.87 0.54
CA TYR A 14 2.70 17.59 1.21
C TYR A 14 3.01 16.44 0.29
N GLU A 15 3.56 15.39 0.88
CA GLU A 15 3.74 14.10 0.24
C GLU A 15 3.23 13.02 1.20
N LEU A 16 2.60 11.99 0.64
CA LEU A 16 2.26 10.77 1.34
C LEU A 16 3.34 9.74 1.11
N SER A 17 3.49 8.85 2.08
CA SER A 17 4.28 7.62 1.98
C SER A 17 3.49 6.47 2.62
N ALA A 18 3.83 5.24 2.25
CA ALA A 18 3.17 4.05 2.77
C ALA A 18 4.20 3.04 3.26
N VAL A 19 3.96 2.49 4.45
CA VAL A 19 4.77 1.40 5.03
C VAL A 19 3.88 0.20 5.26
N GLY A 20 4.15 -0.91 4.56
CA GLY A 20 3.49 -2.19 4.72
C GLY A 20 4.18 -3.04 5.77
N GLN A 21 3.42 -3.70 6.63
CA GLN A 21 3.91 -4.66 7.61
C GLN A 21 2.97 -5.85 7.68
N GLU A 22 3.52 -7.03 7.98
CA GLU A 22 2.69 -8.18 8.33
C GLU A 22 1.98 -7.94 9.66
N ASP A 23 0.67 -8.18 9.68
CA ASP A 23 -0.12 -8.19 10.89
C ASP A 23 0.04 -9.54 11.62
N ASP A 24 0.54 -9.49 12.85
CA ASP A 24 0.84 -10.68 13.67
C ASP A 24 -0.38 -11.61 13.90
N TYR A 25 -1.60 -11.09 13.78
CA TYR A 25 -2.83 -11.84 14.05
C TYR A 25 -3.40 -12.52 12.81
N THR A 26 -3.42 -11.81 11.68
CA THR A 26 -4.05 -12.28 10.43
C THR A 26 -3.04 -12.82 9.43
N GLY A 27 -1.76 -12.51 9.61
CA GLY A 27 -0.71 -12.79 8.64
C GLY A 27 -0.91 -12.03 7.33
N GLN A 28 -1.77 -11.02 7.25
CA GLN A 28 -1.95 -10.20 6.06
C GLN A 28 -1.09 -8.95 6.12
N PHE A 29 -0.84 -8.31 4.98
CA PHE A 29 -0.16 -7.02 4.96
C PHE A 29 -1.12 -5.88 5.28
N LEU A 30 -0.73 -5.05 6.25
CA LEU A 30 -1.40 -3.79 6.60
C LEU A 30 -0.51 -2.61 6.24
N TRP A 31 -1.11 -1.58 5.64
CA TRP A 31 -0.37 -0.41 5.16
C TRP A 31 -0.64 0.80 6.04
N THR A 32 0.42 1.39 6.58
CA THR A 32 0.38 2.62 7.36
C THR A 32 0.68 3.80 6.45
N LEU A 33 -0.28 4.72 6.30
CA LEU A 33 -0.05 5.99 5.60
C LEU A 33 0.68 6.98 6.51
N ARG A 34 1.62 7.71 5.93
CA ARG A 34 2.35 8.79 6.58
C ARG A 34 2.31 10.03 5.69
N ILE A 35 2.40 11.19 6.32
CA ILE A 35 2.43 12.49 5.65
C ILE A 35 3.70 13.25 6.01
N SER A 36 4.38 13.76 4.99
CA SER A 36 5.51 14.67 5.08
C SER A 36 5.06 16.07 4.70
N ARG A 37 5.59 17.09 5.38
CA ARG A 37 5.32 18.51 5.08
C ARG A 37 6.59 19.13 4.55
N LEU A 38 6.65 19.46 3.27
CA LEU A 38 7.86 19.94 2.62
C LEU A 38 8.28 21.35 3.09
N PRO A 39 9.59 21.64 3.18
CA PRO A 39 10.73 20.75 2.91
C PRO A 39 11.21 19.95 4.15
N ASP A 40 10.37 19.76 5.17
CA ASP A 40 10.71 18.95 6.35
C ASP A 40 10.92 17.49 5.93
N GLU A 41 12.00 16.86 6.39
CA GLU A 41 12.30 15.45 6.11
C GLU A 41 11.45 14.50 6.97
N ARG A 42 10.76 15.02 7.99
CA ARG A 42 9.98 14.21 8.91
C ARG A 42 8.62 13.81 8.32
N SER A 43 8.35 12.51 8.36
CA SER A 43 7.03 11.94 8.10
C SER A 43 6.28 11.61 9.40
N TYR A 44 4.97 11.82 9.40
CA TYR A 44 4.08 11.58 10.53
C TYR A 44 2.97 10.60 10.15
N VAL A 45 2.69 9.62 11.01
CA VAL A 45 1.61 8.65 10.79
C VAL A 45 0.25 9.36 10.72
N VAL A 46 -0.53 9.03 9.68
CA VAL A 46 -1.95 9.40 9.58
C VAL A 46 -2.75 8.50 10.52
N ARG A 47 -3.24 9.07 11.63
CA ARG A 47 -3.81 8.27 12.75
C ARG A 47 -5.24 7.79 12.53
N ASP A 48 -5.97 8.44 11.64
CA ASP A 48 -7.31 8.06 11.21
C ASP A 48 -7.43 8.48 9.74
N ILE A 49 -7.26 7.49 8.86
CA ILE A 49 -7.23 7.71 7.42
C ILE A 49 -8.58 8.23 6.93
N ARG A 50 -9.70 7.73 7.46
CA ARG A 50 -11.04 8.18 7.05
C ARG A 50 -11.27 9.64 7.42
N ALA A 51 -10.90 10.04 8.63
CA ALA A 51 -10.99 11.44 9.05
C ALA A 51 -10.07 12.34 8.22
N PHE A 52 -8.84 11.90 7.94
CA PHE A 52 -7.89 12.61 7.08
C PHE A 52 -8.46 12.86 5.68
N LEU A 53 -8.99 11.84 5.01
CA LEU A 53 -9.58 11.97 3.67
C LEU A 53 -10.73 12.99 3.64
N LYS A 54 -11.57 12.99 4.67
CA LYS A 54 -12.69 13.95 4.83
C LYS A 54 -12.19 15.39 5.06
N ILE A 55 -11.10 15.56 5.79
CA ILE A 55 -10.49 16.88 6.03
C ILE A 55 -9.90 17.44 4.74
N VAL A 56 -9.14 16.62 3.99
CA VAL A 56 -8.54 17.00 2.70
C VAL A 56 -9.63 17.37 1.69
N GLU A 57 -10.71 16.59 1.62
CA GLU A 57 -11.88 16.87 0.77
C GLU A 57 -12.51 18.23 1.09
N LYS A 58 -12.62 18.58 2.37
CA LYS A 58 -13.23 19.84 2.82
C LYS A 58 -12.27 21.04 2.77
N GLY A 59 -10.98 20.83 2.59
CA GLY A 59 -10.00 21.91 2.72
C GLY A 59 -9.84 22.41 4.17
N ASP A 60 -10.10 21.56 5.16
CA ASP A 60 -10.15 21.93 6.58
C ASP A 60 -8.79 21.80 7.27
N TYR A 61 -8.70 22.20 8.54
CA TYR A 61 -7.47 22.14 9.31
C TYR A 61 -7.13 20.70 9.73
N TYR A 62 -5.91 20.28 9.41
CA TYR A 62 -5.34 19.01 9.84
C TYR A 62 -4.12 19.24 10.73
N GLN A 63 -3.95 18.38 11.75
CA GLN A 63 -2.79 18.42 12.64
C GLN A 63 -1.72 17.43 12.19
N ILE A 64 -0.56 17.93 11.80
CA ILE A 64 0.62 17.12 11.48
C ILE A 64 1.61 17.21 12.66
N GLY A 65 1.88 16.08 13.29
CA GLY A 65 2.74 16.04 14.48
C GLY A 65 2.20 16.91 15.63
N LYS A 66 3.11 17.60 16.32
CA LYS A 66 2.76 18.51 17.44
C LYS A 66 2.77 19.99 17.06
N HIS A 67 3.33 20.34 15.91
CA HIS A 67 3.71 21.72 15.60
C HIS A 67 2.97 22.32 14.41
N TYR A 68 2.36 21.49 13.57
CA TYR A 68 1.68 21.96 12.37
C TYR A 68 0.17 21.75 12.51
N TYR A 69 -0.58 22.84 12.35
CA TYR A 69 -2.03 22.83 12.29
C TYR A 69 -2.46 23.81 11.21
N GLU A 70 -2.81 23.29 10.04
CA GLU A 70 -2.98 24.08 8.83
C GLU A 70 -4.05 23.49 7.91
N LYS A 71 -4.60 24.34 7.03
CA LYS A 71 -5.59 23.92 6.05
C LYS A 71 -4.97 23.00 5.02
N MET A 72 -5.61 21.88 4.80
CA MET A 72 -5.11 20.83 3.93
C MET A 72 -6.02 20.69 2.71
N GLN A 73 -5.47 20.97 1.54
CA GLN A 73 -6.17 20.87 0.26
C GLN A 73 -5.50 19.83 -0.62
N LEU A 74 -6.29 19.08 -1.38
CA LEU A 74 -5.79 18.05 -2.28
C LEU A 74 -4.71 18.58 -3.24
N ALA A 75 -4.92 19.76 -3.81
CA ALA A 75 -3.98 20.38 -4.76
C ALA A 75 -2.63 20.78 -4.14
N ALA A 76 -2.47 20.74 -2.81
CA ALA A 76 -1.20 20.98 -2.14
C ALA A 76 -0.36 19.70 -1.97
N PHE A 77 -0.86 18.55 -2.41
CA PHE A 77 -0.11 17.29 -2.46
C PHE A 77 0.57 17.11 -3.81
N ASP A 78 1.64 16.32 -3.86
CA ASP A 78 2.21 15.82 -5.12
C ASP A 78 1.24 14.88 -5.86
N GLU A 79 1.48 14.64 -7.14
CA GLU A 79 0.57 13.91 -8.03
C GLU A 79 0.25 12.49 -7.52
N ALA A 80 1.27 11.72 -7.13
CA ALA A 80 1.09 10.36 -6.61
C ALA A 80 0.21 10.34 -5.35
N SER A 81 0.43 11.27 -4.42
CA SER A 81 -0.42 11.41 -3.24
C SER A 81 -1.85 11.80 -3.58
N GLN A 82 -2.06 12.67 -4.58
CA GLN A 82 -3.40 13.03 -5.02
C GLN A 82 -4.15 11.81 -5.57
N GLU A 83 -3.48 10.97 -6.36
CA GLU A 83 -4.07 9.72 -6.87
C GLU A 83 -4.48 8.78 -5.75
N VAL A 84 -3.61 8.54 -4.76
CA VAL A 84 -3.93 7.69 -3.61
C VAL A 84 -5.10 8.26 -2.80
N ILE A 85 -5.12 9.57 -2.52
CA ILE A 85 -6.22 10.21 -1.79
C ILE A 85 -7.55 10.05 -2.55
N GLN A 86 -7.54 10.22 -3.87
CA GLN A 86 -8.74 10.07 -4.70
C GLN A 86 -9.22 8.62 -4.73
N PHE A 87 -8.31 7.67 -4.92
CA PHE A 87 -8.61 6.24 -4.90
C PHE A 87 -9.26 5.81 -3.58
N LEU A 88 -8.63 6.16 -2.44
CA LEU A 88 -9.15 5.81 -1.12
C LEU A 88 -10.50 6.49 -0.82
N ARG A 89 -10.73 7.71 -1.31
CA ARG A 89 -12.05 8.37 -1.22
C ARG A 89 -13.12 7.64 -2.03
N GLY A 90 -12.77 7.12 -3.19
CA GLY A 90 -13.64 6.23 -3.98
C GLY A 90 -14.06 5.00 -3.17
N LEU A 91 -13.12 4.36 -2.48
CA LEU A 91 -13.39 3.21 -1.62
C LEU A 91 -14.31 3.56 -0.44
N VAL A 92 -14.03 4.65 0.27
CA VAL A 92 -14.89 5.12 1.39
C VAL A 92 -16.31 5.43 0.92
N SER A 93 -16.46 5.98 -0.28
CA SER A 93 -17.78 6.37 -0.82
C SER A 93 -18.59 5.14 -1.25
N TYR A 94 -17.94 4.15 -1.87
CA TYR A 94 -18.57 2.87 -2.25
C TYR A 94 -19.03 2.08 -1.01
N GLN A 95 -18.35 2.24 0.11
CA GLN A 95 -18.60 1.49 1.34
C GLN A 95 -19.58 2.16 2.33
N GLN A 96 -20.18 3.31 2.03
CA GLN A 96 -21.29 3.79 2.89
C GLN A 96 -22.51 2.84 2.85
N ASP A 97 -22.57 1.92 1.88
CA ASP A 97 -23.63 0.91 1.72
C ASP A 97 -23.27 -0.50 2.25
N GLN A 98 -22.02 -0.78 2.64
CA GLN A 98 -21.57 -2.08 3.20
C GLN A 98 -20.49 -1.91 4.29
N ASP A 99 -20.39 -2.83 5.24
CA ASP A 99 -19.55 -2.73 6.45
C ASP A 99 -18.07 -2.36 6.16
N ALA A 100 -17.75 -1.05 6.22
CA ALA A 100 -16.47 -0.43 5.84
C ALA A 100 -15.31 -0.72 6.82
N SER A 101 -15.54 -1.57 7.82
CA SER A 101 -14.57 -1.89 8.87
C SER A 101 -13.37 -2.67 8.34
N PHE A 102 -13.53 -3.38 7.22
CA PHE A 102 -12.52 -4.29 6.70
C PHE A 102 -11.34 -3.60 5.99
N ILE A 103 -11.59 -2.53 5.23
CA ILE A 103 -10.50 -1.81 4.51
C ILE A 103 -9.69 -0.91 5.44
N PHE A 104 -10.32 -0.42 6.51
CA PHE A 104 -9.70 0.52 7.45
C PHE A 104 -9.64 -0.08 8.86
N PRO A 105 -8.85 -1.16 9.08
CA PRO A 105 -8.76 -1.82 10.37
C PRO A 105 -8.11 -0.92 11.44
N ASN A 106 -8.15 -1.38 12.69
CA ASN A 106 -7.52 -0.73 13.85
C ASN A 106 -7.93 0.74 14.00
N ALA A 107 -9.24 0.99 13.96
CA ALA A 107 -9.83 2.32 14.00
C ALA A 107 -9.33 3.24 12.87
N ALA A 108 -9.22 2.69 11.65
CA ALA A 108 -8.73 3.37 10.46
C ALA A 108 -7.29 3.87 10.52
N ARG A 109 -6.43 3.18 11.28
CA ARG A 109 -5.00 3.46 11.33
C ARG A 109 -4.20 2.84 10.20
N HIS A 110 -4.71 1.75 9.65
CA HIS A 110 -4.08 1.06 8.54
C HIS A 110 -5.06 0.91 7.39
N LEU A 111 -4.50 0.61 6.23
CA LEU A 111 -5.22 0.13 5.06
C LEU A 111 -5.02 -1.38 4.95
N TYR A 112 -6.11 -2.04 4.61
CA TYR A 112 -6.11 -3.40 4.13
C TYR A 112 -6.80 -3.41 2.77
N PHE A 113 -6.17 -3.99 1.76
CA PHE A 113 -6.83 -4.20 0.47
C PHE A 113 -7.38 -5.62 0.41
N PRO A 114 -8.67 -5.83 0.09
CA PRO A 114 -9.17 -7.16 -0.27
C PRO A 114 -8.47 -7.67 -1.53
N SER A 115 -8.44 -8.98 -1.77
CA SER A 115 -7.71 -9.58 -2.90
C SER A 115 -8.07 -8.94 -4.25
N SER A 116 -9.35 -8.63 -4.48
CA SER A 116 -9.82 -7.98 -5.70
C SER A 116 -9.30 -6.55 -5.94
N LEU A 117 -8.77 -5.88 -4.91
CA LEU A 117 -8.21 -4.53 -4.98
C LEU A 117 -6.72 -4.51 -4.64
N PHE A 118 -6.13 -5.66 -4.33
CA PHE A 118 -4.78 -5.72 -3.76
C PHE A 118 -3.73 -5.19 -4.73
N GLU A 119 -3.73 -5.69 -5.97
CA GLU A 119 -2.79 -5.25 -6.99
C GLU A 119 -2.97 -3.78 -7.36
N GLU A 120 -4.19 -3.33 -7.67
CA GLU A 120 -4.43 -1.92 -8.00
C GLU A 120 -4.06 -1.00 -6.83
N GLY A 121 -4.49 -1.35 -5.62
CA GLY A 121 -4.22 -0.57 -4.42
C GLY A 121 -2.73 -0.46 -4.13
N LEU A 122 -2.00 -1.58 -4.23
CA LEU A 122 -0.58 -1.61 -3.97
C LEU A 122 0.23 -0.87 -5.03
N ASN A 123 -0.12 -1.01 -6.32
CA ASN A 123 0.51 -0.24 -7.40
C ASN A 123 0.42 1.28 -7.16
N ARG A 124 -0.71 1.76 -6.64
CA ARG A 124 -0.85 3.19 -6.27
C ARG A 124 0.01 3.58 -5.08
N LEU A 125 0.13 2.70 -4.07
CA LEU A 125 1.01 2.96 -2.93
C LEU A 125 2.49 2.96 -3.32
N MET A 126 2.91 2.09 -4.25
CA MET A 126 4.28 2.04 -4.76
C MET A 126 4.72 3.30 -5.49
N ASN A 127 3.78 4.04 -6.08
CA ASN A 127 4.06 5.33 -6.71
C ASN A 127 4.31 6.46 -5.69
N LEU A 128 4.01 6.24 -4.41
CA LEU A 128 4.27 7.25 -3.38
C LEU A 128 5.78 7.37 -3.09
N PRO A 129 6.27 8.59 -2.82
CA PRO A 129 7.60 8.77 -2.24
C PRO A 129 7.76 7.91 -0.97
N HIS A 130 8.94 7.31 -0.79
CA HIS A 130 9.27 6.52 0.39
C HIS A 130 8.29 5.37 0.70
N PHE A 131 7.71 4.77 -0.34
CA PHE A 131 7.05 3.47 -0.20
C PHE A 131 8.02 2.43 0.38
N ARG A 132 7.49 1.55 1.24
CA ARG A 132 8.24 0.41 1.78
C ARG A 132 7.32 -0.73 2.19
N LEU A 133 7.72 -1.96 1.92
CA LEU A 133 7.20 -3.16 2.58
C LEU A 133 8.27 -3.71 3.51
N GLU A 134 7.95 -3.83 4.80
CA GLU A 134 8.80 -4.45 5.81
C GLU A 134 8.27 -5.87 6.06
N TYR A 135 9.05 -6.88 5.68
CA TYR A 135 8.65 -8.27 5.85
C TYR A 135 9.84 -9.14 6.23
N SER A 136 9.67 -9.91 7.32
CA SER A 136 10.73 -10.71 7.92
C SER A 136 11.95 -9.85 8.26
N LEU A 137 13.13 -10.14 7.70
CA LEU A 137 14.37 -9.40 7.92
C LEU A 137 14.70 -8.41 6.79
N TYR A 138 13.75 -8.17 5.88
CA TYR A 138 13.96 -7.41 4.64
C TYR A 138 13.01 -6.21 4.53
N ASP A 139 13.55 -5.14 3.95
CA ASP A 139 12.80 -3.96 3.53
C ASP A 139 12.79 -3.94 1.99
N TYR A 140 11.61 -3.82 1.40
CA TYR A 140 11.41 -3.74 -0.04
C TYR A 140 10.89 -2.35 -0.40
N ASP A 141 11.69 -1.57 -1.13
CA ASP A 141 11.27 -0.24 -1.61
C ASP A 141 10.42 -0.33 -2.91
N GLU A 142 10.28 -1.52 -3.49
CA GLU A 142 9.40 -1.84 -4.61
C GLU A 142 8.96 -3.32 -4.53
N VAL A 143 7.85 -3.67 -5.17
CA VAL A 143 7.38 -5.06 -5.34
C VAL A 143 6.78 -5.23 -6.73
N PHE A 144 6.64 -6.47 -7.20
CA PHE A 144 6.13 -6.77 -8.55
C PHE A 144 4.93 -7.70 -8.52
N PHE A 145 4.05 -7.58 -9.51
CA PHE A 145 2.96 -8.52 -9.76
C PHE A 145 3.23 -9.31 -11.03
N GLN A 146 3.05 -10.63 -10.97
CA GLN A 146 3.27 -11.53 -12.10
C GLN A 146 2.31 -12.73 -12.02
N ASP A 147 1.77 -13.19 -13.16
CA ASP A 147 0.98 -14.42 -13.19
C ASP A 147 1.80 -15.63 -12.71
N LEU A 148 1.19 -16.53 -11.93
CA LEU A 148 1.87 -17.75 -11.52
C LEU A 148 2.14 -18.65 -12.73
N HIS A 149 3.41 -18.93 -12.98
CA HIS A 149 3.85 -19.87 -14.01
C HIS A 149 4.71 -20.97 -13.39
N ALA A 150 4.77 -22.15 -14.03
CA ALA A 150 5.59 -23.27 -13.55
C ALA A 150 7.08 -22.91 -13.41
N GLU A 151 7.54 -21.89 -14.14
CA GLU A 151 8.90 -21.36 -14.12
C GLU A 151 9.21 -20.48 -12.89
N VAL A 152 8.21 -20.14 -12.06
CA VAL A 152 8.41 -19.37 -10.81
C VAL A 152 9.25 -20.14 -9.78
N GLY A 153 9.42 -21.45 -9.95
CA GLY A 153 10.39 -22.23 -9.17
C GLY A 153 10.01 -22.40 -7.70
N ILE A 154 8.72 -22.32 -7.37
CA ILE A 154 8.23 -22.56 -5.98
C ILE A 154 8.63 -23.96 -5.49
N TYR A 155 8.54 -24.94 -6.39
CA TYR A 155 8.91 -26.32 -6.13
C TYR A 155 9.91 -26.79 -7.19
N ASP A 156 11.04 -27.29 -6.73
CA ASP A 156 12.01 -27.99 -7.55
C ASP A 156 11.93 -29.49 -7.28
N PHE A 157 11.75 -30.27 -8.35
CA PHE A 157 11.67 -31.73 -8.29
C PHE A 157 12.93 -32.34 -8.92
N THR A 158 13.73 -33.01 -8.12
CA THR A 158 14.93 -33.73 -8.58
C THR A 158 14.73 -35.22 -8.40
N VAL A 159 14.89 -36.00 -9.48
CA VAL A 159 14.83 -37.46 -9.43
C VAL A 159 16.22 -38.01 -9.66
N GLU A 160 16.72 -38.80 -8.71
CA GLU A 160 17.99 -39.51 -8.80
C GLU A 160 17.76 -41.02 -8.89
N GLU A 161 18.33 -41.66 -9.90
CA GLU A 161 18.30 -43.12 -10.06
C GLU A 161 19.48 -43.74 -9.29
N ASN A 162 19.16 -44.55 -8.29
CA ASN A 162 20.11 -45.38 -7.55
C ASN A 162 20.00 -46.84 -8.03
N SER A 163 20.97 -47.68 -7.67
CA SER A 163 21.06 -49.07 -8.15
C SER A 163 19.81 -49.92 -7.89
N ASP A 164 19.07 -49.62 -6.82
CA ASP A 164 17.95 -50.43 -6.34
C ASP A 164 16.67 -49.61 -6.06
N TYR A 165 16.71 -48.29 -6.27
CA TYR A 165 15.58 -47.39 -6.02
C TYR A 165 15.71 -46.07 -6.79
N PHE A 166 14.61 -45.33 -6.90
CA PHE A 166 14.61 -43.94 -7.33
C PHE A 166 14.38 -43.05 -6.11
N GLU A 167 15.14 -41.96 -6.00
CA GLU A 167 14.96 -40.94 -4.97
C GLU A 167 14.33 -39.70 -5.62
N LEU A 168 13.21 -39.23 -5.05
CA LEU A 168 12.60 -37.95 -5.42
C LEU A 168 12.87 -36.95 -4.30
N THR A 169 13.63 -35.91 -4.61
CA THR A 169 13.81 -34.75 -3.74
C THR A 169 12.89 -33.63 -4.22
N ILE A 170 12.10 -33.09 -3.29
CA ILE A 170 11.25 -31.92 -3.52
C ILE A 170 11.83 -30.79 -2.67
N THR A 171 12.27 -29.70 -3.31
CA THR A 171 12.74 -28.50 -2.62
C THR A 171 11.67 -27.43 -2.76
N GLU A 172 11.27 -26.82 -1.64
CA GLU A 172 10.24 -25.78 -1.60
C GLU A 172 10.90 -24.45 -1.20
N GLN A 173 10.67 -23.41 -2.00
CA GLN A 173 11.12 -22.05 -1.66
C GLN A 173 10.28 -21.48 -0.53
N ASN A 174 10.84 -20.54 0.24
CA ASN A 174 10.05 -19.82 1.24
C ASN A 174 9.11 -18.84 0.56
N TYR A 175 7.80 -19.03 0.74
CA TYR A 175 6.78 -18.10 0.26
C TYR A 175 5.72 -17.85 1.32
N LYS A 176 4.94 -16.79 1.10
CA LYS A 176 3.80 -16.42 1.94
C LYS A 176 2.53 -16.50 1.14
N ILE A 177 1.56 -17.26 1.63
CA ILE A 177 0.21 -17.29 1.07
C ILE A 177 -0.59 -16.13 1.65
N LEU A 178 -1.27 -15.39 0.78
CA LEU A 178 -2.21 -14.32 1.13
C LEU A 178 -3.60 -14.66 0.62
N TYR A 179 -4.62 -14.10 1.26
CA TYR A 179 -6.02 -14.20 0.82
C TYR A 179 -6.53 -15.63 0.57
N GLY A 180 -6.04 -16.62 1.32
CA GLY A 180 -6.47 -18.02 1.15
C GLY A 180 -5.98 -18.71 -0.13
N GLY A 181 -4.97 -18.13 -0.81
CA GLY A 181 -4.37 -18.71 -2.01
C GLY A 181 -4.48 -17.83 -3.25
N ASP A 182 -5.21 -16.72 -3.19
CA ASP A 182 -5.32 -15.80 -4.35
C ASP A 182 -3.98 -15.12 -4.68
N PHE A 183 -3.09 -14.99 -3.70
CA PHE A 183 -1.75 -14.45 -3.91
C PHE A 183 -0.69 -15.24 -3.16
N ILE A 184 0.49 -15.36 -3.78
CA ILE A 184 1.72 -15.85 -3.17
C ILE A 184 2.76 -14.73 -3.21
N PHE A 185 3.38 -14.44 -2.07
CA PHE A 185 4.51 -13.52 -1.99
C PHE A 185 5.81 -14.29 -1.82
N MET A 186 6.72 -14.11 -2.77
CA MET A 186 8.06 -14.72 -2.78
C MET A 186 9.09 -13.64 -3.08
N GLU A 187 10.01 -13.43 -2.14
CA GLU A 187 11.02 -12.38 -2.18
C GLU A 187 10.40 -10.98 -2.40
N ILE A 188 10.28 -10.55 -3.65
CA ILE A 188 9.77 -9.24 -4.07
C ILE A 188 8.53 -9.34 -4.97
N ILE A 189 8.10 -10.56 -5.31
CA ILE A 189 7.06 -10.84 -6.31
C ILE A 189 5.80 -11.34 -5.62
N PHE A 190 4.66 -10.74 -5.98
CA PHE A 190 3.32 -11.25 -5.76
C PHE A 190 2.86 -12.00 -7.01
N THR A 191 2.47 -13.26 -6.87
CA THR A 191 1.88 -14.05 -7.95
C THR A 191 0.44 -14.42 -7.66
N ASN A 192 -0.41 -14.40 -8.69
CA ASN A 192 -1.84 -14.74 -8.66
C ASN A 192 -2.18 -15.94 -9.57
#